data_AF-A0A2D8LIY6-F1
#
_entry.id   AF-A0A2D8LIY6-F1
#
_cell.length_a   1.000
_cell.length_b   1.000
_cell.length_c   1.000
_cell.angle_alpha   90.00
_cell.angle_beta   90.00
_cell.angle_gamma   90.00
#
_symmetry.space_group_name_H-M   'P 1'
#
loop_
_entity.id
_entity.type
_entity.pdbx_description
1 polymer ?
#
loop_
_entity_poly.entity_id
_entity_poly.type
_entity_poly.pdbx_seq_one_letter_code
_entity_poly.pdbx_strand_id
1 'polypeptide(L)'
;METSQNTTDFRRKEAIEKVERLKGFYTHFTIYLIFVPIFISINYFGGSNFPWAIFPIVGWGIGVAGHATETFGWNPFFGKDWERRKIEEFMEDDNPLTL
;
A
#
# COMPACT_ATOMS: atom_id res chain seq x y z
N MET A 1 -2.19 -35.26 2.31
CA MET A 1 -3.46 -34.51 2.14
C MET A 1 -3.48 -33.22 2.97
N GLU A 2 -2.86 -33.17 4.15
CA GLU A 2 -2.73 -31.93 4.95
C GLU A 2 -1.81 -30.87 4.32
N THR A 3 -0.78 -31.28 3.57
CA THR A 3 0.17 -30.36 2.90
C THR A 3 -0.48 -29.54 1.77
N SER A 4 -1.48 -30.11 1.06
CA SER A 4 -2.20 -29.37 0.02
C SER A 4 -3.15 -28.33 0.61
N GLN A 5 -3.82 -28.65 1.72
CA GLN A 5 -4.70 -27.71 2.43
C GLN A 5 -3.92 -26.51 2.99
N ASN A 6 -2.80 -26.76 3.70
CA ASN A 6 -1.96 -25.68 4.23
C ASN A 6 -1.43 -24.74 3.13
N THR A 7 -1.03 -25.29 1.98
CA THR A 7 -0.55 -24.49 0.84
C THR A 7 -1.67 -23.62 0.25
N THR A 8 -2.90 -24.13 0.14
CA THR A 8 -4.05 -23.36 -0.34
C THR A 8 -4.46 -22.27 0.65
N ASP A 9 -4.44 -22.53 1.95
CA ASP A 9 -4.82 -21.55 2.98
C ASP A 9 -3.81 -20.40 3.07
N PHE A 10 -2.51 -20.70 2.95
CA PHE A 10 -1.46 -19.68 2.89
C PHE A 10 -1.63 -18.76 1.67
N ARG A 11 -1.81 -19.33 0.47
CA ARG A 11 -2.03 -18.55 -0.76
C ARG A 11 -3.30 -17.70 -0.69
N ARG A 12 -4.35 -18.21 -0.04
CA ARG A 12 -5.61 -17.48 0.15
C ARG A 12 -5.42 -16.29 1.08
N LYS A 13 -4.70 -16.44 2.20
CA LYS A 13 -4.39 -15.34 3.12
C LYS A 13 -3.58 -14.24 2.43
N GLU A 14 -2.54 -14.61 1.68
CA GLU A 14 -1.70 -13.65 0.95
C GLU A 14 -2.48 -12.87 -0.11
N ALA A 15 -3.43 -13.52 -0.79
CA ALA A 15 -4.31 -12.88 -1.75
C ALA A 15 -5.28 -11.89 -1.09
N ILE A 16 -5.85 -12.24 0.06
CA ILE A 16 -6.76 -11.38 0.82
C ILE A 16 -6.03 -10.13 1.32
N GLU A 17 -4.85 -10.31 1.90
CA GLU A 17 -4.04 -9.21 2.43
C GLU A 17 -3.64 -8.22 1.34
N LYS A 18 -3.27 -8.72 0.15
CA LYS A 18 -3.03 -7.86 -1.03
C LYS A 18 -4.24 -7.01 -1.39
N VAL A 19 -5.43 -7.62 -1.44
CA VAL A 19 -6.67 -6.91 -1.80
C VAL A 19 -7.02 -5.86 -0.75
N GLU A 20 -6.79 -6.15 0.53
CA GLU A 20 -7.07 -5.23 1.64
C GLU A 20 -6.15 -4.00 1.62
N ARG A 21 -4.84 -4.21 1.42
CA ARG A 21 -3.88 -3.10 1.20
C ARG A 21 -4.27 -2.25 -0.02
N LEU A 22 -4.64 -2.91 -1.13
CA LEU A 22 -5.08 -2.23 -2.34
C LEU A 22 -6.32 -1.38 -2.08
N LYS A 23 -7.33 -1.92 -1.40
CA LYS A 23 -8.56 -1.19 -1.03
C LYS A 23 -8.26 0.02 -0.16
N GLY A 24 -7.38 -0.11 0.85
CA GLY A 24 -6.99 0.99 1.73
C GLY A 24 -6.37 2.15 0.94
N PHE A 25 -5.42 1.84 0.08
CA PHE A 25 -4.80 2.81 -0.81
C PHE A 25 -5.80 3.49 -1.75
N TYR A 26 -6.62 2.72 -2.48
CA TYR A 26 -7.59 3.29 -3.41
C TYR A 26 -8.61 4.18 -2.69
N THR A 27 -8.99 3.84 -1.45
CA THR A 27 -9.88 4.68 -0.65
C THR A 27 -9.25 6.04 -0.36
N HIS A 28 -8.03 6.07 0.16
CA HIS A 28 -7.32 7.32 0.44
C HIS A 28 -6.99 8.11 -0.83
N PHE A 29 -6.57 7.43 -1.89
CA PHE A 29 -6.28 8.05 -3.19
C PHE A 29 -7.53 8.68 -3.82
N THR A 30 -8.67 7.98 -3.78
CA THR A 30 -9.94 8.50 -4.29
C THR A 30 -10.39 9.73 -3.52
N ILE A 31 -10.30 9.69 -2.18
CA ILE A 31 -10.58 10.86 -1.33
C ILE A 31 -9.66 12.01 -1.72
N TYR A 32 -8.35 11.78 -1.81
CA TYR A 32 -7.38 12.80 -2.23
C TYR A 32 -7.76 13.43 -3.58
N LEU A 33 -8.10 12.61 -4.58
CA LEU A 33 -8.47 13.06 -5.92
C LEU A 33 -9.76 13.90 -5.94
N ILE A 34 -10.69 13.68 -5.01
CA ILE A 34 -11.90 14.50 -4.83
C ILE A 34 -11.58 15.82 -4.12
N PHE A 35 -10.72 15.80 -3.10
CA PHE A 35 -10.41 17.00 -2.31
C PHE A 35 -9.48 17.97 -3.04
N VAL A 36 -8.59 17.49 -3.92
CA VAL A 36 -7.71 18.33 -4.75
C VAL A 36 -8.49 19.40 -5.55
N PRO A 37 -9.48 19.06 -6.39
CA PRO A 37 -10.26 20.06 -7.13
C PRO A 37 -11.12 20.95 -6.22
N ILE A 38 -11.55 20.46 -5.05
CA ILE A 38 -12.25 21.27 -4.05
C ILE A 38 -11.31 22.37 -3.51
N PHE A 39 -10.08 22.02 -3.14
CA PHE A 39 -9.10 23.00 -2.66
C PHE A 39 -8.72 24.01 -3.74
N ILE A 40 -8.52 23.56 -4.98
CA ILE A 40 -8.26 24.45 -6.12
C ILE A 40 -9.45 25.39 -6.34
N SER A 41 -10.68 24.88 -6.28
CA SER A 41 -11.89 25.70 -6.45
C SER A 41 -12.00 26.76 -5.36
N ILE A 42 -11.78 26.39 -4.09
CA ILE A 42 -11.79 27.34 -2.97
C ILE A 42 -10.72 28.42 -3.14
N ASN A 43 -9.53 28.04 -3.61
CA ASN A 43 -8.46 28.99 -3.87
C ASN A 43 -8.81 29.97 -4.99
N TYR A 44 -9.39 29.47 -6.09
CA TYR A 44 -9.80 30.26 -7.24
C TYR A 44 -10.96 31.22 -6.94
N PHE A 45 -12.05 30.72 -6.33
CA PHE A 45 -13.22 31.52 -5.99
C PHE A 45 -13.02 32.40 -4.76
N GLY A 46 -12.10 32.04 -3.87
CA GLY A 46 -11.79 32.82 -2.66
C GLY A 46 -11.05 34.13 -2.92
N GLY A 47 -10.65 34.41 -4.17
CA GLY A 47 -9.95 35.66 -4.54
C GLY A 47 -8.60 35.83 -3.85
N SER A 48 -8.02 34.74 -3.34
CA SER A 48 -6.72 34.79 -2.68
C SER A 48 -5.63 34.92 -3.74
N ASN A 49 -4.84 35.99 -3.67
CA ASN A 49 -3.63 36.15 -4.52
C ASN A 49 -2.55 35.09 -4.21
N PHE A 50 -2.73 34.29 -3.16
CA PHE A 50 -1.79 33.26 -2.74
C PHE A 50 -2.38 31.85 -2.94
N PRO A 51 -1.71 30.95 -3.68
CA PRO A 51 -2.18 29.60 -3.95
C PRO A 51 -1.98 28.67 -2.74
N TRP A 52 -2.64 28.98 -1.62
CA TRP A 52 -2.54 28.24 -0.36
C TRP A 52 -2.97 26.77 -0.49
N ALA A 53 -3.79 26.43 -1.48
CA ALA A 53 -4.21 25.06 -1.76
C ALA A 53 -3.03 24.11 -2.11
N ILE A 54 -1.88 24.66 -2.53
CA ILE A 54 -0.72 23.84 -2.90
C ILE A 54 -0.12 23.11 -1.69
N PHE A 55 -0.20 23.69 -0.49
CA PHE A 55 0.35 23.10 0.74
C PHE A 55 -0.35 21.79 1.13
N PRO A 56 -1.69 21.74 1.30
CA PRO A 56 -2.38 20.48 1.59
C PRO A 56 -2.28 19.48 0.43
N ILE A 57 -2.29 19.95 -0.83
CA ILE A 57 -2.17 19.08 -2.00
C ILE A 57 -0.81 18.37 -2.01
N VAL A 58 0.29 19.12 -1.84
CA VAL A 58 1.64 18.55 -1.83
C VAL A 58 1.89 17.73 -0.57
N GLY A 59 1.51 18.24 0.61
CA GLY A 59 1.70 17.56 1.88
C GLY A 59 0.98 16.20 1.94
N TRP A 60 -0.31 16.16 1.59
CA TRP A 60 -1.06 14.90 1.53
C TRP A 60 -0.65 14.03 0.33
N GLY A 61 -0.27 14.65 -0.79
CA GLY A 61 0.19 13.94 -1.99
C GLY A 61 1.41 13.07 -1.71
N ILE A 62 2.33 13.53 -0.87
CA ILE A 62 3.51 12.75 -0.45
C ILE A 62 3.10 11.51 0.37
N GLY A 63 2.17 11.65 1.31
CA GLY A 63 1.66 10.52 2.11
C GLY A 63 0.94 9.48 1.25
N VAL A 64 0.13 9.94 0.29
CA VAL A 64 -0.55 9.07 -0.68
C VAL A 64 0.46 8.37 -1.60
N ALA A 65 1.49 9.08 -2.07
CA ALA A 65 2.56 8.48 -2.86
C ALA A 65 3.36 7.41 -2.09
N GLY A 66 3.60 7.63 -0.79
CA GLY A 66 4.22 6.62 0.08
C GLY A 66 3.37 5.35 0.25
N HIS A 67 2.05 5.49 0.41
CA HIS A 67 1.16 4.33 0.41
C HIS A 67 1.08 3.65 -0.96
N ALA A 68 1.24 4.40 -2.06
CA ALA A 68 1.30 3.82 -3.40
C ALA A 68 2.53 2.92 -3.56
N THR A 69 3.70 3.35 -3.10
CA THR A 69 4.93 2.54 -3.20
C THR A 69 4.83 1.25 -2.38
N GLU A 70 4.25 1.33 -1.18
CA GLU A 70 3.98 0.17 -0.32
C GLU A 70 2.97 -0.79 -0.96
N THR A 71 1.88 -0.25 -1.51
CA THR A 71 0.76 -1.03 -2.04
C THR A 71 1.08 -1.72 -3.37
N PHE A 72 1.76 -1.01 -4.28
CA PHE A 72 2.17 -1.57 -5.58
C PHE A 72 3.45 -2.43 -5.46
N GLY A 73 4.06 -2.50 -4.26
CA GLY A 73 5.30 -3.23 -4.05
C GLY A 73 6.48 -2.60 -4.80
N TRP A 74 6.37 -1.31 -5.15
CA TRP A 74 7.44 -0.56 -5.76
C TRP A 74 8.36 -0.04 -4.66
N ASN A 75 9.10 -0.96 -4.05
CA ASN A 75 10.13 -0.64 -3.09
C ASN A 75 11.44 -0.51 -3.89
N PRO A 76 12.04 0.69 -4.05
CA PRO A 76 13.31 0.84 -4.75
C PRO A 76 14.50 0.16 -4.04
N PHE A 77 14.31 -0.30 -2.80
CA PHE A 77 15.34 -0.95 -2.01
C PHE A 77 15.12 -2.46 -1.83
N PHE A 78 13.95 -2.91 -1.40
CA PHE A 78 13.70 -4.31 -1.02
C PHE A 78 12.36 -4.79 -1.59
N GLY A 79 12.39 -5.40 -2.77
CA GLY A 79 11.19 -5.90 -3.45
C GLY A 79 10.54 -7.10 -2.74
N LYS A 80 9.33 -7.47 -3.20
CA LYS A 80 8.55 -8.64 -2.77
C LYS A 80 9.36 -9.94 -2.64
N ASP A 81 10.43 -10.08 -3.40
CA ASP A 81 11.33 -11.24 -3.36
C ASP A 81 12.12 -11.34 -2.06
N TRP A 82 12.35 -10.24 -1.33
CA TRP A 82 12.94 -10.32 0.01
C TRP A 82 11.91 -10.78 1.05
N GLU A 83 10.69 -10.24 1.04
CA GLU A 83 9.63 -10.67 1.97
C GLU A 83 9.34 -12.16 1.80
N ARG A 84 9.25 -12.60 0.53
CA ARG A 84 9.01 -14.00 0.20
C ARG A 84 10.13 -14.91 0.67
N ARG A 85 11.39 -14.48 0.50
CA ARG A 85 12.56 -15.20 1.01
C ARG A 85 12.59 -15.28 2.52
N LYS A 86 12.23 -14.21 3.23
CA LYS A 86 12.18 -14.23 4.70
C LYS A 86 11.08 -15.14 5.22
N ILE A 87 9.91 -15.16 4.57
CA ILE A 87 8.83 -16.06 4.94
C ILE A 87 9.22 -17.53 4.69
N GLU A 88 9.88 -17.83 3.56
CA GLU A 88 10.44 -19.17 3.30
C GLU A 88 11.47 -19.56 4.35
N GLU A 89 12.37 -18.65 4.73
CA GLU A 89 13.38 -18.88 5.77
C GLU A 89 12.73 -19.18 7.13
N PHE A 90 11.69 -18.45 7.54
CA PHE A 90 10.94 -18.73 8.78
C PHE A 90 10.14 -20.04 8.73
N MET A 91 9.61 -20.44 7.56
CA MET A 91 8.92 -21.73 7.42
C MET A 91 9.89 -22.92 7.43
N GLU A 92 11.13 -22.70 6.99
CA GLU A 92 12.18 -23.72 6.99
C GLU A 92 12.82 -23.89 8.38
N ASP A 93 12.95 -22.81 9.15
CA ASP A 93 13.47 -22.83 10.54
C ASP A 93 12.48 -23.46 11.54
N ASP A 94 11.17 -23.47 11.24
CA ASP A 94 10.12 -24.10 12.06
C ASP A 94 10.03 -25.63 11.84
N ASN A 95 10.91 -26.23 11.02
CA ASN A 95 11.04 -27.69 10.87
C ASN A 95 12.40 -28.22 11.37
N PRO A 96 12.62 -28.32 12.70
CA PRO A 96 13.88 -28.82 13.25
C PRO A 96 14.03 -30.36 13.25
N LEU A 97 13.33 -31.13 12.41
CA LEU A 97 13.39 -32.61 12.48
C LEU A 97 13.67 -33.31 11.14
N THR A 98 14.90 -33.13 10.64
CA THR A 98 15.54 -34.16 9.79
C THR A 98 16.93 -34.52 10.32
N LEU A 99 16.98 -35.29 11.41
CA LEU A 99 18.02 -36.28 11.71
C LEU A 99 17.36 -37.56 12.23
#